data_AF-A0A6J7DH21-F1
#
_entry.id   AF-A0A6J7DH21-F1
#
_cell.length_a   1.000
_cell.length_b   1.000
_cell.length_c   1.000
_cell.angle_alpha   90.00
_cell.angle_beta   90.00
_cell.angle_gamma   90.00
#
_symmetry.space_group_name_H-M   'P 1'
#
loop_
_entity.id
_entity.type
_entity.pdbx_description
1 polymer ?
#
loop_
_entity_poly.entity_id
_entity_poly.type
_entity_poly.pdbx_seq_one_letter_code
_entity_poly.pdbx_strand_id
1 'polypeptide(L)' 'MLTTSAVEQSDVVITMGCGDACPFFPGKRYLDWPLNDPAGQGVAAIRPIRDEIRKLVEELLTTLL' A
#
# COMPACT_ATOMS: atom_id res chain seq x y z
N MET A 1 11.08 -9.42 -2.80
CA MET A 1 10.31 -9.87 -3.98
C MET A 1 8.90 -10.20 -3.53
N LEU A 2 7.90 -9.75 -4.29
CA LEU A 2 6.50 -10.13 -4.08
C LEU A 2 6.30 -11.57 -4.59
N THR A 3 5.62 -12.41 -3.80
CA THR A 3 5.22 -13.75 -4.24
C THR A 3 3.74 -13.79 -4.61
N THR A 4 3.39 -14.53 -5.66
CA THR A 4 1.99 -14.76 -6.06
C THR A 4 1.13 -15.28 -4.92
N SER A 5 1.65 -16.23 -4.13
CA SER A 5 0.92 -16.82 -3.00
C SER A 5 0.53 -15.81 -1.92
N ALA A 6 1.34 -14.76 -1.71
CA ALA A 6 1.00 -13.71 -0.76
C ALA A 6 -0.20 -12.88 -1.27
N VAL A 7 -0.27 -12.62 -2.57
CA VAL A 7 -1.38 -11.90 -3.20
C VAL A 7 -2.66 -12.73 -3.17
N GLU A 8 -2.57 -14.03 -3.45
CA GLU A 8 -3.72 -14.96 -3.42
C GLU A 8 -4.33 -15.10 -2.02
N GLN A 9 -3.54 -14.99 -0.96
CA GLN A 9 -4.01 -15.11 0.43
C GLN A 9 -4.51 -13.79 1.02
N SER A 10 -4.30 -12.65 0.35
CA SER A 10 -4.69 -11.33 0.85
C SER A 10 -6.15 -11.00 0.54
N ASP A 11 -6.83 -10.26 1.41
CA ASP A 11 -8.16 -9.70 1.13
C ASP A 11 -8.07 -8.39 0.32
N VAL A 12 -7.02 -7.61 0.60
CA VAL A 12 -6.76 -6.30 -0.02
C VAL A 12 -5.30 -6.23 -0.46
N VAL A 13 -5.08 -5.73 -1.67
CA VAL A 13 -3.75 -5.46 -2.24
C VAL A 13 -3.60 -3.96 -2.44
N ILE A 14 -2.53 -3.38 -1.89
CA ILE A 14 -2.33 -1.92 -1.89
C ILE A 14 -1.05 -1.60 -2.66
N THR A 15 -1.15 -0.74 -3.67
CA THR A 15 0.00 -0.17 -4.37
C THR A 15 0.33 1.20 -3.80
N MET A 16 1.62 1.49 -3.64
CA MET A 16 2.11 2.77 -3.08
C MET A 16 3.04 3.49 -4.06
N GLY A 17 2.75 3.40 -5.36
CA GLY A 17 3.54 4.07 -6.41
C GLY A 17 4.76 3.31 -6.93
N CYS A 18 4.95 2.02 -6.60
CA CYS A 18 6.12 1.27 -7.07
C CYS A 18 6.13 0.94 -8.57
N GLY A 19 5.04 1.17 -9.32
CA GLY A 19 4.97 0.93 -10.77
C GLY A 19 5.16 -0.54 -11.20
N ASP A 20 5.56 -1.42 -10.29
CA ASP A 20 5.70 -2.84 -10.51
C ASP A 20 4.32 -3.46 -10.73
N ALA A 21 4.15 -4.03 -11.92
CA ALA A 21 2.94 -4.74 -12.29
C ALA A 21 2.78 -5.98 -11.40
N CYS A 22 2.02 -5.84 -10.31
CA CYS A 22 1.48 -7.00 -9.62
C CYS A 22 0.55 -7.74 -10.60
N PRO A 23 0.64 -9.07 -10.73
CA PRO A 23 -0.35 -9.81 -11.49
C PRO A 23 -1.75 -9.53 -10.92
N PHE A 24 -2.73 -9.31 -11.80
CA PHE A 24 -4.10 -9.07 -11.38
C PHE A 24 -4.78 -10.40 -11.02
N PHE A 25 -5.35 -10.47 -9.81
CA PHE A 25 -6.08 -11.63 -9.29
C PHE A 25 -7.56 -11.26 -9.10
N PRO A 26 -8.48 -11.92 -9.83
CA PRO A 26 -9.92 -11.68 -9.70
C PRO A 26 -10.40 -11.91 -8.26
N GLY A 27 -11.34 -11.08 -7.80
CA GLY A 27 -11.95 -11.18 -6.47
C GLY A 27 -11.14 -10.54 -5.34
N LYS A 28 -9.97 -9.97 -5.62
CA LYS A 28 -9.20 -9.17 -4.64
C LYS A 28 -9.58 -7.70 -4.73
N ARG A 29 -9.62 -7.00 -3.59
CA ARG A 29 -9.79 -5.55 -3.55
C ARG A 29 -8.44 -4.89 -3.77
N TYR A 30 -8.29 -4.14 -4.86
CA TYR A 30 -7.09 -3.36 -5.15
C TYR A 30 -7.29 -1.91 -4.77
N LEU A 31 -6.33 -1.33 -4.05
CA LEU A 31 -6.28 0.09 -3.70
C LEU A 31 -4.95 0.68 -4.16
N ASP A 32 -5.00 1.93 -4.61
CA ASP A 32 -3.81 2.71 -4.93
C ASP A 32 -3.70 3.87 -3.94
N TRP A 33 -2.57 3.96 -3.26
CA TRP A 33 -2.22 5.01 -2.31
C TRP A 33 -1.10 5.86 -2.92
N PRO A 34 -1.43 7.03 -3.50
CA PRO A 34 -0.46 7.88 -4.17
C PRO A 34 0.39 8.62 -3.13
N LEU A 35 1.44 7.96 -2.64
CA LEU A 35 2.38 8.49 -1.66
C LEU A 35 3.63 9.05 -2.34
N ASN A 36 4.20 10.11 -1.77
CA ASN A 36 5.48 10.64 -2.23
C ASN A 36 6.62 9.64 -1.96
N ASP A 37 7.55 9.48 -2.89
CA ASP A 37 8.71 8.60 -2.72
C ASP A 37 9.71 9.17 -1.70
N PRO A 38 9.95 8.50 -0.55
CA PRO A 38 10.90 8.96 0.46
C PRO A 38 12.38 8.72 0.07
N ALA A 39 12.67 8.02 -1.03
CA ALA A 39 14.03 7.67 -1.40
C ALA A 39 14.95 8.89 -1.51
N GLY A 40 16.11 8.83 -0.85
CA GLY A 40 17.09 9.92 -0.82
C GLY A 40 16.71 11.12 0.04
N GLN A 41 15.56 11.12 0.72
CA GLN A 41 15.11 12.22 1.56
C GLN A 41 15.50 12.04 3.04
N GLY A 42 15.53 13.14 3.79
CA GLY A 42 15.79 13.13 5.23
C GLY A 42 14.56 12.77 6.07
N VAL A 43 14.78 12.42 7.35
CA VAL A 43 13.74 12.02 8.31
C VAL A 43 12.58 13.01 8.40
N ALA A 44 12.84 14.32 8.23
CA ALA A 44 11.81 15.34 8.27
C ALA A 44 10.75 15.17 7.17
N ALA A 45 11.15 14.70 5.98
CA ALA A 45 10.23 14.45 4.87
C ALA A 45 9.54 13.08 4.97
N ILE A 46 10.20 12.10 5.60
CA ILE A 46 9.66 10.75 5.82
C ILE A 46 8.50 10.75 6.83
N ARG A 47 8.60 11.56 7.90
CA ARG A 47 7.59 11.60 8.98
C ARG A 47 6.16 11.88 8.49
N PRO A 48 5.92 12.91 7.63
CA PRO A 48 4.60 13.14 7.03
C PRO A 48 4.07 11.92 6.26
N ILE A 49 4.90 11.28 5.44
CA ILE A 49 4.51 10.11 4.63
C ILE A 49 4.08 8.95 5.54
N ARG A 50 4.84 8.69 6.61
CA ARG A 50 4.47 7.68 7.63
C ARG A 50 3.13 8.01 8.29
N ASP A 51 2.89 9.27 8.61
CA ASP A 51 1.66 9.70 9.28
C ASP A 51 0.45 9.64 8.34
N GLU A 52 0.65 9.83 7.04
CA GLU A 52 -0.35 9.60 6.00
C GLU A 52 -0.68 8.10 5.85
N ILE A 53 0.34 7.23 5.78
CA ILE A 53 0.15 5.76 5.77
C ILE A 53 -0.66 5.32 7.00
N ARG A 54 -0.36 5.87 8.19
CA ARG A 54 -1.12 5.55 9.40
C ARG A 54 -2.61 5.83 9.22
N LYS A 55 -2.97 7.03 8.74
CA LYS A 55 -4.37 7.40 8.53
C LYS A 55 -5.07 6.49 7.53
N LEU A 56 -4.42 6.20 6.41
CA LEU A 56 -4.96 5.32 5.37
C LEU A 56 -5.19 3.88 5.90
N VAL A 57 -4.28 3.38 6.75
CA VAL A 57 -4.45 2.08 7.42
C VAL A 57 -5.61 2.13 8.41
N GLU A 58 -5.70 3.17 9.25
CA GLU A 58 -6.78 3.34 10.22
C GLU A 58 -8.15 3.39 9.52
N GLU A 59 -8.26 4.14 8.42
CA GLU A 59 -9.47 4.20 7.60
C GLU A 59 -9.78 2.83 6.96
N LEU A 60 -8.79 2.15 6.40
CA LEU A 60 -8.98 0.82 5.81
C LEU A 60 -9.54 -0.18 6.81
N LEU A 61 -9.03 -0.20 8.04
CA LEU A 61 -9.49 -1.09 9.10
C LEU A 61 -10.99 -0.90 9.40
N THR A 62 -11.52 0.32 9.30
CA THR A 62 -12.96 0.56 9.47
C THR A 62 -13.83 -0.06 8.38
N THR A 63 -13.24 -0.45 7.24
CA THR A 63 -13.95 -1.08 6.12
C THR A 63 -13.83 -2.60 6.08
N LEU A 64 -13.06 -3.19 7.01
CA LEU A 64 -12.80 -4.64 7.09
C LEU A 64 -13.52 -5.32 8.26
N LEU A 65 -14.18 -4.55 9.13
CA LEU A 65 -15.00 -4.99 10.25
C LEU A 65 -16.48 -4.99 9.86
#